data_AF-A0A0G4MUQ8-F1
#
_entry.id   AF-A0A0G4MUQ8-F1
#
_cell.length_a   1.000
_cell.length_b   1.000
_cell.length_c   1.000
_cell.angle_alpha   90.00
_cell.angle_beta   90.00
_cell.angle_gamma   90.00
#
_symmetry.space_group_name_H-M   'P 1'
#
loop_
_entity.id
_entity.type
_entity.pdbx_description
1 polymer ?
#
loop_
_entity_poly.entity_id
_entity_poly.type
_entity_poly.pdbx_seq_one_letter_code
_entity_poly.pdbx_strand_id
1 'polypeptide(L)'
;MYKQEQVKLKAMLEQRNQVARRLAAIESDIETKEAAYLDSTPHGNIIAGFDNYIKGTSGAGAQRRKQGNTEQHRVFSRSSISYRPGSAR
;
A
#
# COMPACT_ATOMS: atom_id res chain seq x y z
N MET A 1 -9.73 29.98 -32.23
CA MET A 1 -9.94 29.96 -30.78
C MET A 1 -10.67 28.70 -30.29
N TYR A 2 -11.94 28.45 -30.66
CA TYR A 2 -12.72 27.29 -30.15
C TYR A 2 -12.09 25.90 -30.43
N LYS A 3 -11.60 25.66 -31.65
CA LYS A 3 -10.96 24.38 -32.02
C LYS A 3 -9.65 24.11 -31.23
N GLN A 4 -8.89 25.15 -30.92
CA GLN A 4 -7.64 25.02 -30.14
C GLN A 4 -7.95 24.64 -28.69
N GLU A 5 -8.98 25.24 -28.11
CA GLU A 5 -9.43 24.92 -26.76
C GLU A 5 -9.95 23.48 -26.65
N GLN A 6 -10.67 23.00 -27.67
CA GLN A 6 -11.11 21.59 -27.73
C GLN A 6 -9.93 20.60 -27.75
N VAL A 7 -8.89 20.89 -28.54
CA VAL A 7 -7.68 20.03 -28.58
C VAL A 7 -6.96 20.04 -27.24
N LYS A 8 -6.82 21.21 -26.62
CA LYS A 8 -6.20 21.35 -25.29
C LYS A 8 -6.97 20.59 -24.22
N LEU A 9 -8.30 20.71 -24.20
CA LEU A 9 -9.16 19.96 -23.28
C LEU A 9 -8.99 18.44 -23.48
N LYS A 10 -8.99 17.97 -24.73
CA LYS A 10 -8.79 16.55 -25.03
C LYS A 10 -7.42 16.04 -24.54
N ALA A 11 -6.37 16.83 -24.73
CA ALA A 11 -5.03 16.51 -24.24
C ALA A 11 -4.98 16.44 -22.70
N MET A 12 -5.61 17.41 -22.02
CA MET A 12 -5.69 17.44 -20.55
C MET A 12 -6.48 16.25 -19.99
N LEU A 13 -7.59 15.86 -20.64
CA LEU A 13 -8.37 14.68 -20.24
C LEU A 13 -7.57 13.38 -20.42
N GLU A 14 -6.84 13.26 -21.54
CA GLU A 14 -5.99 12.09 -21.77
C GLU A 14 -4.85 12.02 -20.74
N GLN A 15 -4.21 13.15 -20.44
CA GLN A 15 -3.18 13.23 -19.40
C GLN A 15 -3.75 12.84 -18.03
N ARG A 16 -4.93 13.34 -17.66
CA ARG A 16 -5.63 12.96 -16.42
C ARG A 16 -5.85 11.44 -16.37
N ASN A 17 -6.34 10.85 -17.45
CA ASN A 17 -6.59 9.41 -17.53
C ASN A 17 -5.30 8.60 -17.40
N GLN A 18 -4.20 9.06 -18.01
CA GLN A 18 -2.89 8.41 -17.88
C GLN A 18 -2.36 8.46 -16.45
N VAL A 19 -2.47 9.62 -15.78
CA VAL A 19 -2.07 9.76 -14.36
C VAL A 19 -2.92 8.84 -13.47
N ALA A 20 -4.23 8.78 -13.69
CA ALA A 20 -5.12 7.90 -12.92
C ALA A 20 -4.76 6.41 -13.09
N ARG A 21 -4.45 5.96 -14.32
CA ARG A 21 -4.00 4.59 -14.58
C ARG A 21 -2.66 4.28 -13.88
N ARG A 22 -1.72 5.21 -13.92
CA ARG A 22 -0.42 5.06 -13.23
C ARG A 22 -0.58 5.00 -11.72
N LEU A 23 -1.43 5.85 -11.15
CA LEU A 23 -1.72 5.85 -9.72
C LEU A 23 -2.28 4.49 -9.29
N ALA A 24 -3.30 3.98 -9.99
CA ALA A 24 -3.89 2.67 -9.68
C ALA A 24 -2.85 1.52 -9.77
N ALA A 25 -1.95 1.57 -10.75
CA ALA A 25 -0.88 0.58 -10.87
C ALA A 25 0.10 0.64 -9.69
N ILE A 26 0.49 1.84 -9.25
CA ILE A 26 1.37 2.04 -8.08
C ILE A 26 0.68 1.55 -6.81
N GLU A 27 -0.59 1.86 -6.62
CA GLU A 27 -1.35 1.43 -5.44
C GLU A 27 -1.44 -0.10 -5.34
N SER A 28 -1.66 -0.78 -6.47
CA SER A 28 -1.66 -2.25 -6.54
C SER A 28 -0.28 -2.86 -6.25
N ASP A 29 0.79 -2.23 -6.76
CA ASP A 29 2.16 -2.66 -6.49
C ASP A 29 2.55 -2.47 -5.02
N ILE A 30 2.14 -1.35 -4.40
CA ILE A 30 2.31 -1.11 -2.96
C ILE A 30 1.60 -2.20 -2.16
N GLU A 31 0.33 -2.48 -2.46
CA GLU A 31 -0.45 -3.48 -1.73
C GLU A 31 0.18 -4.87 -1.80
N THR A 32 0.66 -5.26 -2.98
CA THR A 32 1.31 -6.57 -3.20
C THR A 32 2.62 -6.68 -2.44
N LYS A 33 3.49 -5.65 -2.54
CA LYS A 33 4.78 -5.62 -1.87
C LYS A 33 4.65 -5.55 -0.35
N GLU A 34 3.70 -4.76 0.13
CA GLU A 34 3.42 -4.59 1.56
C GLU A 34 2.96 -5.92 2.17
N ALA A 35 2.04 -6.64 1.50
CA ALA A 35 1.61 -7.96 1.94
C ALA A 35 2.79 -8.96 2.02
N ALA A 36 3.55 -9.07 0.93
CA ALA A 36 4.70 -9.99 0.88
C ALA A 36 5.77 -9.66 1.94
N TYR A 37 6.03 -8.37 2.17
CA TYR A 37 6.99 -7.92 3.17
C TYR A 37 6.54 -8.26 4.59
N LEU A 38 5.28 -7.96 4.95
CA LEU A 38 4.74 -8.27 6.27
C LEU A 38 4.71 -9.78 6.56
N ASP A 39 4.36 -10.59 5.56
CA ASP A 39 4.35 -12.05 5.69
C ASP A 39 5.76 -12.63 5.89
N SER A 40 6.77 -12.06 5.21
CA SER A 40 8.17 -12.51 5.32
C SER A 40 8.90 -11.97 6.56
N THR A 41 8.33 -11.00 7.29
CA THR A 41 8.98 -10.33 8.43
C THR A 41 8.19 -10.41 9.75
N PRO A 42 7.83 -11.61 10.24
CA PRO A 42 7.00 -11.77 11.44
C PRO A 42 7.72 -11.42 12.76
N HIS A 43 9.05 -11.41 12.76
CA HIS A 43 9.88 -11.23 13.96
C HIS A 43 10.60 -9.88 14.02
N GLY A 44 10.20 -8.93 13.19
CA GLY A 44 10.70 -7.56 13.26
C GLY A 44 10.64 -6.90 11.89
N ASN A 45 10.08 -5.71 11.84
CA ASN A 45 9.89 -4.95 10.62
C ASN A 45 9.71 -3.46 10.93
N ILE A 46 9.70 -2.65 9.88
CA ILE A 46 9.56 -1.19 10.01
C ILE A 46 8.22 -0.73 10.60
N ILE A 47 7.19 -1.59 10.65
CA ILE A 47 5.87 -1.26 11.22
C ILE A 47 5.83 -1.52 12.72
N ALA A 48 6.39 -2.64 13.17
CA ALA A 48 6.31 -3.11 14.54
C ALA A 48 7.62 -2.95 15.35
N GLY A 49 8.70 -2.52 14.69
CA GLY A 49 10.05 -2.43 15.28
C GLY A 49 10.86 -3.73 15.15
N PHE A 50 12.15 -3.66 15.51
CA PHE A 50 13.13 -4.75 15.34
C PHE A 50 13.58 -5.42 16.66
N ASP A 51 12.93 -5.12 17.79
CA ASP A 51 13.35 -5.65 19.10
C ASP A 51 13.39 -7.19 19.14
N ASN A 52 12.41 -7.83 18.50
CA ASN A 52 12.31 -9.29 18.43
C ASN A 52 13.29 -9.91 17.43
N TYR A 53 13.79 -9.12 16.48
CA TYR A 53 14.80 -9.57 15.52
C TYR A 53 16.16 -9.70 16.22
N ILE A 54 16.47 -8.78 17.14
CA ILE A 54 17.73 -8.75 17.89
C ILE A 54 17.74 -9.76 19.06
N LYS A 55 16.60 -9.94 19.76
CA LYS A 55 16.54 -10.75 20.99
C LYS A 55 16.37 -12.26 20.76
N GLY A 56 16.19 -12.69 19.51
CA GLY A 56 15.90 -14.08 19.17
C GLY A 56 14.49 -14.52 19.59
N THR A 57 13.98 -15.58 18.96
CA THR A 57 12.57 -16.05 19.01
C THR A 57 12.08 -16.55 20.38
N SER A 58 12.84 -16.37 21.46
CA SER A 58 12.57 -16.86 22.81
C SER A 58 11.31 -16.26 23.47
N GLY A 59 10.69 -15.24 22.85
CA GLY A 59 9.43 -14.60 23.31
C GLY A 59 8.17 -15.00 22.52
N ALA A 60 8.22 -16.03 21.67
CA ALA A 60 7.19 -16.37 20.67
C ALA A 60 5.75 -16.60 21.21
N GLY A 61 5.57 -16.84 22.51
CA GLY A 61 4.26 -17.14 23.11
C GLY A 61 3.29 -15.96 23.24
N ALA A 62 3.79 -14.72 23.32
CA ALA A 62 2.95 -13.56 23.60
C ALA A 62 2.43 -12.82 22.34
N GLN A 63 3.09 -12.99 21.19
CA GLN A 63 2.84 -12.16 20.01
C GLN A 63 1.85 -12.76 19.00
N ARG A 64 1.62 -14.08 19.00
CA ARG A 64 0.50 -14.69 18.23
C ARG A 64 -0.87 -14.13 18.63
N ARG A 65 -1.00 -13.55 19.83
CA ARG A 65 -2.21 -12.85 20.30
C ARG A 65 -2.21 -11.35 20.00
N LYS A 66 -1.06 -10.78 19.57
CA LYS A 66 -0.85 -9.35 19.31
C LYS A 66 -0.61 -9.01 17.84
N GLN A 67 -0.54 -10.01 16.97
CA GLN A 67 -0.73 -9.82 15.53
C GLN A 67 -2.20 -9.45 15.33
N GLY A 68 -2.51 -8.18 15.66
CA GLY A 68 -3.79 -7.58 15.37
C GLY A 68 -4.07 -7.65 13.88
N ASN A 69 -5.30 -7.29 13.51
CA ASN A 69 -5.78 -7.27 12.14
C ASN A 69 -4.66 -6.88 11.16
N THR A 70 -4.20 -7.81 10.31
CA THR A 70 -3.10 -7.61 9.36
C THR A 70 -3.34 -6.39 8.47
N GLU A 71 -4.60 -6.05 8.24
CA GLU A 71 -5.02 -4.83 7.55
C GLU A 71 -4.58 -3.54 8.26
N GLN A 72 -4.51 -3.52 9.60
CA GLN A 72 -4.06 -2.35 10.33
C GLN A 72 -2.58 -2.03 10.09
N HIS A 73 -1.78 -3.06 9.79
CA HIS A 73 -0.35 -2.95 9.55
C HIS A 73 0.00 -2.54 8.12
N ARG A 74 -1.00 -2.45 7.22
CA ARG A 74 -0.85 -1.98 5.83
C ARG A 74 -0.79 -0.45 5.74
N VAL A 75 0.16 0.16 6.45
CA VAL A 75 0.23 1.62 6.60
C VAL A 75 0.54 2.33 5.27
N PHE A 76 1.24 1.67 4.34
CA PHE A 76 1.56 2.25 3.03
C PHE A 76 0.32 2.29 2.14
N SER A 77 -0.42 1.19 1.99
CA SER A 77 -1.71 1.20 1.29
C SER A 77 -2.68 2.18 1.93
N ARG A 78 -2.78 2.20 3.27
CA ARG A 78 -3.69 3.10 4.01
C ARG A 78 -3.29 4.58 3.96
N SER A 79 -2.07 4.90 3.51
CA SER A 79 -1.68 6.30 3.30
C SER A 79 -2.32 6.93 2.07
N SER A 80 -2.85 6.12 1.14
CA SER A 80 -3.63 6.62 0.01
C SER A 80 -5.10 6.81 0.40
N ILE A 81 -5.65 7.99 0.10
CA ILE A 81 -7.07 8.31 0.26
C ILE A 81 -7.93 7.50 -0.73
N SER A 82 -7.36 7.14 -1.89
CA SER A 82 -8.04 6.36 -2.92
C SER A 82 -8.02 4.86 -2.66
N TYR A 83 -7.17 4.39 -1.73
CA TYR A 83 -7.15 3.00 -1.31
C TYR A 83 -8.43 2.63 -0.57
N ARG A 84 -9.04 1.51 -0.97
CA ARG A 84 -10.23 0.95 -0.33
C ARG A 84 -9.90 -0.48 0.11
N PRO A 85 -9.76 -0.74 1.42
CA PRO A 85 -9.48 -2.08 1.91
C PRO A 85 -10.58 -3.05 1.46
N GLY A 86 -10.18 -4.15 0.81
CA GLY A 86 -11.11 -5.15 0.26
C GLY A 86 -11.70 -4.85 -1.11
N SER A 87 -11.28 -3.77 -1.79
CA SER A 87 -11.72 -3.46 -3.18
C SER A 87 -11.06 -4.31 -4.26
N ALA A 88 -10.06 -5.14 -3.90
CA ALA A 88 -9.34 -6.02 -4.82
C ALA A 88 -9.91 -7.45 -4.87
N ARG A 89 -11.21 -7.65 -4.60
CA ARG A 89 -11.87 -8.97 -4.71
C ARG A 89 -12.98 -8.96 -5.77
#